data_AF-A0A7N2R0B0-F1
#
_entry.id   AF-A0A7N2R0B0-F1
#
_cell.length_a   1.000
_cell.length_b   1.000
_cell.length_c   1.000
_cell.angle_alpha   90.00
_cell.angle_beta   90.00
_cell.angle_gamma   90.00
#
_symmetry.space_group_name_H-M   'P 1'
#
loop_
_entity.id
_entity.type
_entity.pdbx_description
1 polymer ?
#
loop_
_entity_poly.entity_id
_entity_poly.type
_entity_poly.pdbx_seq_one_letter_code
_entity_poly.pdbx_strand_id
1 'polypeptide(L)'
;MRKKLLYACVCAYAPGHELKLLSPSGPPSSDKAKETDDGFAIVLELSEDDLHFDKKKKLLQNKGLNPKEQVFLKSSSGPDWISTTLKVMLQIARIIQLDEVELYFGEDDACSSVEYYSPRNEVEALNSILSLLDISLSSGMCMQMNVLQEFREAIIGMIRDFGDKNSVKTTILENHSCGKEECLLQWGENNGIRTRLQMAYVEGAGRGAIARENINVGDIAVEIPVSTVISEELIRESNMFHILEKIDGISSETMLLLWSMKEKHDCNSKFKIYFNTLPEEFNTGLSFGIEAIMALDGTMLLEEIVQAKQHLQTQYDSLFPTLCNDHPDIFPREVYTWEQFLWACELWYSNSMQVMFPDGKLRTCLIPIAGFLNHSIYPHIWHYGKVDPATNSLKFCLSRPCSEGEQCFLSYGNFSSSHLLTFYGFLPQGDNPYDVIPMEFEAEQEDCMEGNPRLDWTTHMVRGTWLSNNHNIFYYGLPPPLLDYLRRAKNPMLQTKSLLQSNLENEMEVLGDLLSTFDGMMENLGETDLNDRENASWDVRLAEEFKDQQRRIVSSVLTSCHKGLRLVENELRKCMNEDTRG
;
A
#
# COMPACT_ATOMS: atom_id res chain seq x y z
N MET A 1 -8.73 9.54 -16.78
CA MET A 1 -7.41 10.13 -16.43
C MET A 1 -7.49 11.28 -15.43
N ARG A 2 -8.27 12.35 -15.63
CA ARG A 2 -8.35 13.51 -14.69
C ARG A 2 -8.56 13.16 -13.20
N LYS A 3 -9.46 12.21 -12.89
CA LYS A 3 -9.64 11.69 -11.52
C LYS A 3 -8.59 10.67 -11.08
N LYS A 4 -7.88 10.02 -12.02
CA LYS A 4 -6.91 8.94 -11.72
C LYS A 4 -5.58 9.49 -11.22
N LEU A 5 -5.05 10.60 -11.74
CA LEU A 5 -3.79 11.15 -11.22
C LEU A 5 -3.96 11.73 -9.81
N LEU A 6 -4.88 12.69 -9.61
CA LEU A 6 -4.97 13.37 -8.31
C LEU A 6 -5.41 12.47 -7.14
N TYR A 7 -6.36 11.54 -7.34
CA TYR A 7 -6.78 10.61 -6.28
C TYR A 7 -5.79 9.45 -6.07
N ALA A 8 -4.93 9.14 -7.04
CA ALA A 8 -3.95 8.08 -6.88
C ALA A 8 -2.70 8.51 -6.11
N CYS A 9 -2.34 9.81 -6.11
CA CYS A 9 -1.04 10.26 -5.60
C CYS A 9 -0.98 10.52 -4.09
N VAL A 10 -2.13 10.59 -3.42
CA VAL A 10 -2.18 11.00 -2.00
C VAL A 10 -1.94 9.80 -1.10
N CYS A 11 -1.20 9.98 0.00
CA CYS A 11 -1.11 8.96 1.05
C CYS A 11 -2.53 8.48 1.41
N ALA A 12 -2.78 7.20 1.17
CA ALA A 12 -4.13 6.67 1.13
C ALA A 12 -4.81 6.84 2.49
N TYR A 13 -6.10 7.13 2.48
CA TYR A 13 -6.91 7.00 3.68
C TYR A 13 -6.88 5.52 4.08
N ALA A 14 -6.17 5.23 5.17
CA ALA A 14 -6.01 3.88 5.68
C ALA A 14 -6.70 3.76 7.05
N PRO A 15 -8.05 3.85 7.11
CA PRO A 15 -8.72 3.38 8.30
C PRO A 15 -8.37 1.90 8.42
N GLY A 16 -8.10 1.42 9.64
CA GLY A 16 -8.08 -0.01 9.84
C GLY A 16 -9.38 -0.61 9.30
N HIS A 17 -9.29 -1.79 8.68
CA HIS A 17 -10.46 -2.66 8.60
C HIS A 17 -10.81 -3.03 10.04
N GLU A 18 -11.55 -2.15 10.71
CA GLU A 18 -12.12 -2.43 12.01
C GLU A 18 -13.06 -3.61 11.81
N LEU A 19 -12.68 -4.77 12.36
CA LEU A 19 -13.65 -5.79 12.71
C LEU A 19 -14.68 -5.10 13.60
N LYS A 20 -15.83 -4.75 13.02
CA LYS A 20 -16.85 -3.92 13.68
C LYS A 20 -17.41 -4.66 14.89
N LEU A 21 -17.03 -4.24 16.10
CA LEU A 21 -17.94 -4.28 17.24
C LEU A 21 -18.95 -3.15 17.04
N LEU A 22 -20.17 -3.47 16.59
CA LEU A 22 -21.25 -2.49 16.52
C LEU A 22 -21.55 -1.97 17.94
N SER A 23 -21.14 -0.73 18.26
CA SER A 23 -21.64 -0.01 19.43
C SER A 23 -22.99 0.65 19.10
N PRO A 24 -24.02 0.52 19.95
CA PRO A 24 -25.41 0.72 19.55
C PRO A 24 -25.91 2.14 19.80
N SER A 25 -26.55 2.74 18.79
CA SER A 25 -27.64 3.68 19.02
C SER A 25 -28.97 2.91 19.01
N GLY A 26 -29.37 2.36 20.16
CA GLY A 26 -30.67 1.70 20.36
C GLY A 26 -30.66 0.57 21.42
N PRO A 27 -31.79 0.29 22.11
CA PRO A 27 -31.87 -0.71 23.19
C PRO A 27 -31.64 -2.14 22.67
N PRO A 28 -31.24 -3.09 23.54
CA PRO A 28 -30.43 -4.25 23.14
C PRO A 28 -31.23 -5.29 22.35
N SER A 29 -30.77 -5.61 21.15
CA SER A 29 -30.88 -6.98 20.62
C SER A 29 -29.52 -7.67 20.83
N SER A 30 -29.54 -8.66 21.70
CA SER A 30 -28.42 -9.54 22.03
C SER A 30 -27.89 -10.25 20.79
N ASP A 31 -26.59 -10.17 20.47
CA ASP A 31 -25.78 -11.25 19.83
C ASP A 31 -24.39 -10.79 19.32
N LYS A 32 -23.63 -9.98 20.08
CA LYS A 32 -22.23 -9.67 19.73
C LYS A 32 -21.20 -9.80 20.87
N ALA A 33 -21.66 -9.96 22.11
CA ALA A 33 -20.92 -10.56 23.21
C ALA A 33 -21.96 -11.24 24.11
N LYS A 34 -21.83 -12.55 24.31
CA LYS A 34 -22.64 -13.30 25.27
C LYS A 34 -21.69 -13.90 26.28
N GLU A 35 -21.72 -13.38 27.50
CA GLU A 35 -21.16 -14.06 28.66
C GLU A 35 -22.10 -15.23 28.95
N THR A 36 -21.63 -16.44 28.69
CA THR A 36 -22.28 -17.67 29.16
C THR A 36 -21.45 -18.23 30.30
N ASP A 37 -22.02 -19.15 31.08
CA ASP A 37 -21.35 -19.91 32.15
C ASP A 37 -20.10 -20.70 31.66
N ASP A 38 -19.80 -20.61 30.36
CA ASP A 38 -18.88 -21.40 29.58
C ASP A 38 -17.61 -20.66 29.11
N GLY A 39 -17.52 -19.32 29.09
CA GLY A 39 -16.31 -18.60 28.65
C GLY A 39 -16.56 -17.30 27.86
N PHE A 40 -15.50 -16.60 27.45
CA PHE A 40 -15.59 -15.38 26.64
C PHE A 40 -15.51 -15.69 25.14
N ALA A 41 -16.33 -15.04 24.29
CA ALA A 41 -16.33 -15.29 22.85
C ALA A 41 -15.94 -14.03 22.07
N ILE A 42 -14.95 -14.16 21.17
CA ILE A 42 -14.61 -13.15 20.16
C ILE A 42 -15.27 -13.53 18.84
N VAL A 43 -15.92 -12.57 18.20
CA VAL A 43 -16.53 -12.76 16.88
C VAL A 43 -15.62 -12.17 15.82
N LEU A 44 -15.18 -13.01 14.88
CA LEU A 44 -14.46 -12.60 13.67
C LEU A 44 -15.45 -12.62 12.51
N GLU A 45 -15.73 -11.46 11.90
CA GLU A 45 -16.80 -11.28 10.92
C GLU A 45 -16.24 -10.61 9.66
N LEU A 46 -16.35 -11.30 8.51
CA LEU A 46 -16.13 -10.73 7.20
C LEU A 46 -17.29 -9.79 6.85
N SER A 47 -16.99 -8.51 6.61
CA SER A 47 -17.99 -7.48 6.30
C SER A 47 -18.68 -7.74 4.97
N GLU A 48 -20.03 -7.70 4.94
CA GLU A 48 -20.81 -7.84 3.70
C GLU A 48 -20.53 -6.69 2.69
N ASP A 49 -20.08 -5.53 3.18
CA ASP A 49 -19.66 -4.39 2.35
C ASP A 49 -18.25 -4.55 1.73
N ASP A 50 -17.54 -5.67 1.98
CA ASP A 50 -16.20 -5.89 1.43
C ASP A 50 -16.25 -6.10 -0.09
N LEU A 51 -15.45 -5.35 -0.84
CA LEU A 51 -15.39 -5.42 -2.31
C LEU A 51 -15.07 -6.82 -2.85
N HIS A 52 -14.40 -7.65 -2.04
CA HIS A 52 -13.98 -9.00 -2.36
C HIS A 52 -14.71 -10.05 -1.50
N PHE A 53 -15.88 -9.72 -0.95
CA PHE A 53 -16.64 -10.57 -0.03
C PHE A 53 -16.77 -12.01 -0.53
N ASP A 54 -17.24 -12.21 -1.76
CA ASP A 54 -17.48 -13.55 -2.31
C ASP A 54 -16.20 -14.38 -2.42
N LYS A 55 -15.09 -13.75 -2.84
CA LYS A 55 -13.77 -14.42 -2.95
C LYS A 55 -13.28 -14.84 -1.57
N LYS A 56 -13.27 -13.91 -0.60
CA LYS A 56 -12.83 -14.18 0.79
C LYS A 56 -13.72 -15.20 1.50
N LYS A 57 -15.04 -15.12 1.30
CA LYS A 57 -16.02 -16.08 1.82
C LYS A 57 -15.75 -17.49 1.31
N LYS A 58 -15.46 -17.65 0.01
CA LYS A 58 -15.09 -18.95 -0.57
C LYS A 58 -13.79 -19.49 0.04
N LEU A 59 -12.78 -18.63 0.23
CA LEU A 59 -11.52 -19.03 0.88
C LEU A 59 -11.72 -19.49 2.33
N LEU A 60 -12.56 -18.80 3.11
CA LEU A 60 -12.94 -19.23 4.46
C LEU A 60 -13.63 -20.61 4.42
N GLN A 61 -14.61 -20.79 3.53
CA GLN A 61 -15.35 -22.05 3.38
C GLN A 61 -14.45 -23.22 2.95
N ASN A 62 -13.49 -22.99 2.05
CA ASN A 62 -12.51 -23.99 1.62
C ASN A 62 -11.65 -24.49 2.79
N LYS A 63 -11.45 -23.66 3.82
CA LYS A 63 -10.73 -24.00 5.06
C LYS A 63 -11.66 -24.49 6.19
N GLY A 64 -12.95 -24.70 5.90
CA GLY A 64 -13.92 -25.13 6.89
C GLY A 64 -14.32 -24.06 7.91
N LEU A 65 -14.09 -22.78 7.59
CA LEU A 65 -14.40 -21.63 8.45
C LEU A 65 -15.64 -20.89 7.94
N ASN A 66 -16.40 -20.26 8.84
CA ASN A 66 -17.55 -19.45 8.44
C ASN A 66 -17.14 -17.97 8.24
N PRO A 67 -17.87 -17.22 7.40
CA PRO A 67 -17.71 -15.76 7.28
C PRO A 67 -17.93 -15.01 8.59
N LYS A 68 -18.65 -15.63 9.53
CA LYS A 68 -18.87 -15.15 10.88
C LYS A 68 -18.57 -16.28 11.84
N GLU A 69 -17.40 -16.23 12.46
CA GLU A 69 -16.91 -17.28 13.34
C GLU A 69 -16.86 -16.78 14.79
N GLN A 70 -17.35 -17.60 15.72
CA GLN A 70 -17.28 -17.31 17.16
C GLN A 70 -16.17 -18.14 17.79
N VAL A 71 -15.13 -17.48 18.27
CA VAL A 71 -13.98 -18.11 18.90
C VAL A 71 -14.09 -17.95 20.41
N PHE A 72 -14.23 -19.08 21.12
CA PHE A 72 -14.30 -19.09 22.58
C PHE A 72 -12.90 -19.11 23.20
N LEU A 73 -12.62 -18.11 24.03
CA LEU A 73 -11.45 -18.02 24.88
C LEU A 73 -11.81 -18.65 26.23
N LYS A 74 -11.26 -19.83 26.52
CA LYS A 74 -11.42 -20.51 27.81
C LYS A 74 -10.06 -20.87 28.36
N SER A 75 -9.81 -20.60 29.64
CA SER A 75 -8.65 -21.14 30.35
C SER A 75 -8.73 -22.67 30.37
N SER A 76 -8.01 -23.34 29.47
CA SER A 76 -7.95 -24.80 29.42
C SER A 76 -6.72 -25.32 30.17
N SER A 77 -6.75 -26.58 30.61
CA SER A 77 -5.65 -27.23 31.33
C SER A 77 -4.50 -27.75 30.43
N GLY A 78 -4.56 -27.53 29.11
CA GLY A 78 -3.51 -27.96 28.17
C GLY A 78 -2.43 -26.87 27.97
N PRO A 79 -1.14 -27.21 27.80
CA PRO A 79 -0.06 -26.21 27.71
C PRO A 79 -0.10 -25.31 26.46
N ASP A 80 -0.76 -25.73 25.37
CA ASP A 80 -0.68 -25.07 24.04
C ASP A 80 -1.98 -24.43 23.55
N TRP A 81 -2.95 -24.24 24.44
CA TRP A 81 -4.30 -23.84 24.05
C TRP A 81 -4.36 -22.43 23.45
N ILE A 82 -3.63 -21.46 24.02
CA ILE A 82 -3.53 -20.08 23.49
C ILE A 82 -3.00 -20.11 22.06
N SER A 83 -1.89 -20.84 21.84
CA SER A 83 -1.28 -21.00 20.51
C SER A 83 -2.25 -21.61 19.50
N THR A 84 -3.03 -22.60 19.91
CA THR A 84 -4.03 -23.26 19.04
C THR A 84 -5.18 -22.32 18.68
N THR A 85 -5.74 -21.61 19.67
CA THR A 85 -6.82 -20.65 19.45
C THR A 85 -6.35 -19.46 18.61
N LEU A 86 -5.15 -18.93 18.87
CA LEU A 86 -4.56 -17.85 18.09
C LEU A 86 -4.33 -18.25 16.64
N LYS A 87 -3.90 -19.47 16.35
CA LYS A 87 -3.76 -19.96 14.98
C LYS A 87 -5.07 -19.89 14.20
N VAL A 88 -6.18 -20.29 14.82
CA VAL A 88 -7.51 -20.21 14.18
C VAL A 88 -7.91 -18.74 13.95
N MET A 89 -7.76 -17.90 14.97
CA MET A 89 -8.07 -16.46 14.85
C MET A 89 -7.25 -15.78 13.75
N LEU A 90 -5.94 -16.09 13.69
CA LEU A 90 -5.04 -15.55 12.69
C LEU A 90 -5.38 -16.03 11.28
N GLN A 91 -5.73 -17.30 11.11
CA GLN A 91 -6.13 -17.81 9.81
C GLN A 91 -7.37 -17.07 9.26
N ILE A 92 -8.36 -16.83 10.11
CA ILE A 92 -9.56 -16.05 9.75
C ILE A 92 -9.18 -14.59 9.45
N ALA A 93 -8.42 -13.95 10.36
CA ALA A 93 -8.04 -12.55 10.23
C ALA A 93 -7.21 -12.30 8.97
N ARG A 94 -6.24 -13.16 8.64
CA ARG A 94 -5.43 -13.06 7.41
C ARG A 94 -6.29 -13.09 6.16
N ILE A 95 -7.29 -13.97 6.08
CA ILE A 95 -8.21 -14.04 4.92
C ILE A 95 -9.09 -12.79 4.85
N ILE A 96 -9.62 -12.32 5.98
CA ILE A 96 -10.41 -11.08 6.03
C ILE A 96 -9.57 -9.90 5.53
N GLN A 97 -8.29 -9.85 5.90
CA GLN A 97 -7.40 -8.76 5.55
C GLN A 97 -6.80 -8.86 4.13
N LEU A 98 -7.09 -9.87 3.31
CA LEU A 98 -6.50 -9.93 1.96
C LEU A 98 -6.95 -8.75 1.09
N ASP A 99 -6.01 -8.11 0.39
CA ASP A 99 -6.34 -7.14 -0.67
C ASP A 99 -6.43 -7.80 -2.06
N GLU A 100 -6.69 -7.00 -3.10
CA GLU A 100 -6.83 -7.50 -4.47
C GLU A 100 -5.59 -8.24 -4.98
N VAL A 101 -4.40 -7.66 -4.75
CA VAL A 101 -3.13 -8.23 -5.21
C VAL A 101 -2.85 -9.52 -4.43
N GLU A 102 -3.03 -9.51 -3.12
CA GLU A 102 -2.87 -10.69 -2.27
C GLU A 102 -3.86 -11.80 -2.64
N LEU A 103 -5.12 -11.47 -2.98
CA LEU A 103 -6.11 -12.42 -3.46
C LEU A 103 -5.74 -13.01 -4.83
N TYR A 104 -5.14 -12.20 -5.73
CA TYR A 104 -4.73 -12.67 -7.05
C TYR A 104 -3.60 -13.68 -6.99
N PHE A 105 -2.57 -13.37 -6.20
CA PHE A 105 -1.39 -14.22 -6.08
C PHE A 105 -1.51 -15.28 -4.97
N GLY A 106 -2.56 -15.20 -4.15
CA GLY A 106 -2.86 -16.18 -3.10
C GLY A 106 -3.21 -17.56 -3.67
N GLU A 107 -2.77 -18.60 -2.97
CA GLU A 107 -2.99 -19.99 -3.39
C GLU A 107 -4.40 -20.47 -2.99
N ASP A 108 -5.22 -20.91 -3.96
CA ASP A 108 -6.57 -21.48 -3.73
C ASP A 108 -6.52 -22.98 -3.32
N ASP A 109 -5.32 -23.60 -3.33
CA ASP A 109 -5.20 -25.05 -3.17
C ASP A 109 -5.05 -25.47 -1.69
N ALA A 110 -5.98 -26.30 -1.22
CA ALA A 110 -5.97 -26.89 0.12
C ALA A 110 -4.73 -27.75 0.42
N CYS A 111 -3.91 -28.04 -0.60
CA CYS A 111 -2.71 -28.87 -0.52
C CYS A 111 -1.40 -28.11 -0.29
N SER A 112 -1.39 -26.76 -0.24
CA SER A 112 -0.13 -26.06 0.07
C SER A 112 0.16 -26.08 1.57
N SER A 113 1.36 -26.55 1.92
CA SER A 113 1.80 -26.67 3.32
C SER A 113 2.35 -25.35 3.88
N VAL A 114 2.48 -24.31 3.06
CA VAL A 114 3.08 -23.02 3.43
C VAL A 114 2.20 -21.89 2.89
N GLU A 115 1.32 -21.37 3.73
CA GLU A 115 0.55 -20.16 3.43
C GLU A 115 1.50 -18.94 3.52
N TYR A 116 1.73 -18.26 2.40
CA TYR A 116 2.45 -16.99 2.39
C TYR A 116 1.47 -15.82 2.47
N TYR A 117 1.65 -14.96 3.46
CA TYR A 117 0.95 -13.69 3.60
C TYR A 117 1.97 -12.56 3.52
N SER A 118 1.57 -11.44 2.92
CA SER A 118 2.48 -10.30 2.81
C SER A 118 2.79 -9.72 4.21
N PRO A 119 3.90 -8.97 4.35
CA PRO A 119 4.19 -8.18 5.55
C PRO A 119 3.00 -7.33 6.04
N ARG A 120 2.28 -6.75 5.09
CA ARG A 120 1.08 -5.94 5.32
C ARG A 120 -0.01 -6.77 5.98
N ASN A 121 -0.39 -7.88 5.34
CA ASN A 121 -1.46 -8.76 5.81
C ASN A 121 -1.18 -9.31 7.20
N GLU A 122 0.07 -9.71 7.48
CA GLU A 122 0.43 -10.27 8.79
C GLU A 122 0.23 -9.26 9.93
N VAL A 123 0.74 -8.05 9.77
CA VAL A 123 0.63 -6.99 10.79
C VAL A 123 -0.82 -6.55 10.95
N GLU A 124 -1.55 -6.41 9.86
CA GLU A 124 -2.98 -6.07 9.84
C GLU A 124 -3.84 -7.13 10.54
N ALA A 125 -3.60 -8.41 10.27
CA ALA A 125 -4.30 -9.51 10.91
C ALA A 125 -4.06 -9.49 12.43
N LEU A 126 -2.80 -9.37 12.85
CA LEU A 126 -2.43 -9.29 14.27
C LEU A 126 -3.05 -8.07 14.97
N ASN A 127 -2.98 -6.88 14.35
CA ASN A 127 -3.54 -5.65 14.93
C ASN A 127 -5.07 -5.68 14.97
N SER A 128 -5.73 -6.31 13.99
CA SER A 128 -7.19 -6.46 14.00
C SER A 128 -7.67 -7.32 15.18
N ILE A 129 -6.94 -8.39 15.50
CA ILE A 129 -7.20 -9.23 16.67
C ILE A 129 -6.89 -8.45 17.96
N LEU A 130 -5.77 -7.74 18.01
CA LEU A 130 -5.37 -6.93 19.16
C LEU A 130 -6.43 -5.86 19.49
N SER A 131 -6.94 -5.16 18.48
CA SER A 131 -8.00 -4.15 18.63
C SER A 131 -9.28 -4.75 19.24
N LEU A 132 -9.71 -5.94 18.79
CA LEU A 132 -10.85 -6.63 19.37
C LEU A 132 -10.64 -6.99 20.86
N LEU A 133 -9.43 -7.42 21.21
CA LEU A 133 -9.04 -7.70 22.60
C LEU A 133 -9.04 -6.43 23.45
N ASP A 134 -8.48 -5.33 22.94
CA ASP A 134 -8.41 -4.05 23.64
C ASP A 134 -9.80 -3.44 23.88
N ILE A 135 -10.70 -3.50 22.88
CA ILE A 135 -12.09 -3.08 23.05
C ILE A 135 -12.76 -3.94 24.14
N SER A 136 -12.54 -5.26 24.10
CA SER A 136 -13.11 -6.17 25.09
C SER A 136 -12.61 -5.89 26.51
N LEU A 137 -11.31 -5.65 26.70
CA LEU A 137 -10.69 -5.30 27.98
C LEU A 137 -11.19 -3.96 28.51
N SER A 138 -11.34 -2.95 27.64
CA SER A 138 -11.80 -1.60 27.99
C SER A 138 -13.27 -1.58 28.43
N SER A 139 -14.11 -2.47 27.91
CA SER A 139 -15.53 -2.57 28.25
C SER A 139 -15.81 -3.02 29.70
N GLY A 140 -14.81 -3.59 30.40
CA GLY A 140 -14.93 -4.04 31.79
C GLY A 140 -15.90 -5.20 32.03
N MET A 141 -16.51 -5.76 30.97
CA MET A 141 -17.62 -6.72 31.07
C MET A 141 -17.19 -8.19 31.21
N CYS A 142 -15.90 -8.50 31.31
CA CYS A 142 -15.40 -9.88 31.28
C CYS A 142 -14.90 -10.35 32.65
N MET A 143 -15.48 -11.42 33.20
CA MET A 143 -14.94 -12.10 34.39
C MET A 143 -13.56 -12.78 34.18
N GLN A 144 -13.09 -12.89 32.92
CA GLN A 144 -11.86 -13.58 32.51
C GLN A 144 -10.75 -12.64 32.02
N MET A 145 -10.57 -11.48 32.67
CA MET A 145 -9.55 -10.49 32.28
C MET A 145 -8.14 -11.05 32.16
N ASN A 146 -7.76 -12.01 33.02
CA ASN A 146 -6.42 -12.63 32.95
C ASN A 146 -6.22 -13.38 31.63
N VAL A 147 -7.24 -14.09 31.15
CA VAL A 147 -7.18 -14.84 29.89
C VAL A 147 -7.06 -13.88 28.71
N LEU A 148 -7.87 -12.82 28.68
CA LEU A 148 -7.79 -11.79 27.63
C LEU A 148 -6.41 -11.11 27.60
N GLN A 149 -5.84 -10.84 28.77
CA GLN A 149 -4.50 -10.27 28.87
C GLN A 149 -3.43 -11.24 28.35
N GLU A 150 -3.51 -12.54 28.66
CA GLU A 150 -2.58 -13.54 28.12
C GLU A 150 -2.62 -13.60 26.58
N PHE A 151 -3.81 -13.57 25.97
CA PHE A 151 -3.96 -13.47 24.52
C PHE A 151 -3.37 -12.18 23.96
N ARG A 152 -3.65 -11.06 24.62
CA ARG A 152 -3.13 -9.74 24.24
C ARG A 152 -1.60 -9.72 24.24
N GLU A 153 -0.96 -10.19 25.31
CA GLU A 153 0.49 -10.26 25.40
C GLU A 153 1.09 -11.21 24.37
N ALA A 154 0.43 -12.34 24.09
CA ALA A 154 0.88 -13.26 23.03
C ALA A 154 0.85 -12.60 21.65
N ILE A 155 -0.23 -11.88 21.30
CA ILE A 155 -0.32 -11.13 20.03
C ILE A 155 0.73 -10.02 19.96
N ILE A 156 0.94 -9.24 21.04
CA ILE A 156 1.99 -8.22 21.09
C ILE A 156 3.38 -8.84 20.91
N GLY A 157 3.62 -10.01 21.50
CA GLY A 157 4.83 -10.80 21.29
C GLY A 157 5.03 -11.16 19.82
N MET A 158 3.99 -11.65 19.14
CA MET A 158 4.04 -11.96 17.70
C MET A 158 4.31 -10.72 16.83
N ILE A 159 3.70 -9.57 17.16
CA ILE A 159 3.95 -8.29 16.46
C ILE A 159 5.40 -7.84 16.67
N ARG A 160 5.95 -7.99 17.88
CA ARG A 160 7.35 -7.67 18.18
C ARG A 160 8.31 -8.57 17.41
N ASP A 161 8.08 -9.89 17.45
CA ASP A 161 8.88 -10.87 16.70
C ASP A 161 8.86 -10.58 15.19
N PHE A 162 7.72 -10.12 14.66
CA PHE A 162 7.61 -9.66 13.28
C PHE A 162 8.46 -8.40 13.04
N GLY A 163 8.37 -7.41 13.93
CA GLY A 163 9.17 -6.17 13.85
C GLY A 163 10.67 -6.44 13.89
N ASP A 164 11.14 -7.28 14.81
CA ASP A 164 12.55 -7.61 14.98
C ASP A 164 13.14 -8.32 13.76
N LYS A 165 12.35 -9.19 13.09
CA LYS A 165 12.76 -9.87 11.86
C LYS A 165 12.83 -8.95 10.65
N ASN A 166 12.08 -7.84 10.66
CA ASN A 166 11.92 -6.94 9.53
C ASN A 166 12.37 -5.51 9.85
N SER A 167 13.26 -5.34 10.82
CA SER A 167 13.80 -4.03 11.22
C SER A 167 14.64 -3.43 10.09
N VAL A 168 14.43 -2.15 9.77
CA VAL A 168 15.22 -1.43 8.77
C VAL A 168 16.34 -0.68 9.47
N LYS A 169 17.58 -0.91 9.05
CA LYS A 169 18.75 -0.23 9.64
C LYS A 169 18.65 1.28 9.40
N THR A 170 18.72 2.05 10.48
CA THR A 170 18.73 3.52 10.43
C THR A 170 20.16 4.03 10.56
N THR A 171 20.63 4.81 9.58
CA THR A 171 21.92 5.53 9.64
C THR A 171 21.65 7.04 9.60
N ILE A 172 22.01 7.75 10.66
CA ILE A 172 21.81 9.22 10.76
C ILE A 172 23.03 9.93 10.17
N LEU A 173 22.80 10.95 9.34
CA LEU A 173 23.84 11.78 8.74
C LEU A 173 24.10 13.00 9.63
N GLU A 174 25.13 12.93 10.48
CA GLU A 174 25.48 13.98 11.47
C GLU A 174 25.90 15.33 10.85
N ASN A 175 26.30 15.34 9.57
CA ASN A 175 26.80 16.54 8.88
C ASN A 175 25.68 17.49 8.41
N HIS A 176 24.41 17.17 8.65
CA HIS A 176 23.28 17.99 8.21
C HIS A 176 22.59 18.66 9.40
N SER A 177 22.37 19.97 9.30
CA SER A 177 21.68 20.76 10.33
C SER A 177 20.16 20.63 10.18
N CYS A 178 19.48 20.23 11.26
CA CYS A 178 18.02 20.16 11.35
C CYS A 178 17.39 21.42 11.97
N GLY A 179 18.08 22.57 11.96
CA GLY A 179 17.63 23.76 12.69
C GLY A 179 16.26 24.31 12.26
N LYS A 180 15.91 24.19 10.97
CA LYS A 180 14.58 24.59 10.47
C LYS A 180 13.49 23.63 10.95
N GLU A 181 13.77 22.34 10.90
CA GLU A 181 12.91 21.25 11.33
C GLU A 181 12.66 21.28 12.86
N GLU A 182 13.69 21.60 13.64
CA GLU A 182 13.57 21.84 15.09
C GLU A 182 12.66 23.04 15.38
N CYS A 183 12.77 24.13 14.61
CA CYS A 183 11.87 25.27 14.75
C CYS A 183 10.42 24.90 14.41
N LEU A 184 10.20 24.03 13.41
CA LEU A 184 8.89 23.51 13.08
C LEU A 184 8.33 22.62 14.19
N LEU A 185 9.15 21.74 14.78
CA LEU A 185 8.76 20.94 15.94
C LEU A 185 8.34 21.82 17.11
N GLN A 186 9.15 22.84 17.44
CA GLN A 186 8.83 23.79 18.51
C GLN A 186 7.55 24.58 18.22
N TRP A 187 7.35 25.02 16.97
CA TRP A 187 6.10 25.65 16.53
C TRP A 187 4.92 24.69 16.72
N GLY A 188 5.09 23.42 16.36
CA GLY A 188 4.06 22.41 16.51
C GLY A 188 3.68 22.21 17.97
N GLU A 189 4.66 22.02 18.86
CA GLU A 189 4.46 21.86 20.30
C GLU A 189 3.72 23.07 20.89
N ASN A 190 4.09 24.30 20.49
CA ASN A 190 3.41 25.53 20.90
C ASN A 190 1.95 25.61 20.41
N ASN A 191 1.60 24.88 19.36
CA ASN A 191 0.24 24.80 18.80
C ASN A 191 -0.49 23.50 19.21
N GLY A 192 0.03 22.76 20.19
CA GLY A 192 -0.63 21.60 20.79
C GLY A 192 -0.31 20.26 20.11
N ILE A 193 0.63 20.21 19.17
CA ILE A 193 1.15 18.94 18.64
C ILE A 193 1.94 18.23 19.74
N ARG A 194 1.69 16.93 19.92
CA ARG A 194 2.50 16.08 20.80
C ARG A 194 3.22 15.06 19.95
N THR A 195 4.52 14.89 20.18
CA THR A 195 5.34 13.97 19.39
C THR A 195 6.38 13.28 20.27
N ARG A 196 6.55 11.98 20.05
CA ARG A 196 7.66 11.17 20.59
C ARG A 196 8.80 11.04 19.57
N LEU A 197 8.75 11.80 18.48
CA LEU A 197 9.69 11.74 17.37
C LEU A 197 10.54 13.02 17.28
N GLN A 198 11.76 12.88 16.80
CA GLN A 198 12.62 14.01 16.39
C GLN A 198 12.97 13.91 14.92
N MET A 199 13.22 15.05 14.28
CA MET A 199 13.58 15.09 12.87
C MET A 199 15.09 14.85 12.72
N ALA A 200 15.47 14.09 11.70
CA ALA A 200 16.86 13.80 11.39
C ALA A 200 17.06 13.67 9.87
N TYR A 201 18.31 13.78 9.42
CA TYR A 201 18.69 13.33 8.08
C TYR A 201 19.11 11.87 8.14
N VAL A 202 18.41 11.01 7.40
CA VAL A 202 18.66 9.57 7.32
C VAL A 202 19.26 9.24 5.95
N GLU A 203 20.33 8.45 5.96
CA GLU A 203 20.98 7.97 4.75
C GLU A 203 19.98 7.27 3.81
N GLY A 204 19.99 7.63 2.53
CA GLY A 204 19.08 7.09 1.52
C GLY A 204 17.66 7.66 1.53
N ALA A 205 17.15 8.14 2.67
CA ALA A 205 15.78 8.67 2.79
C ALA A 205 15.72 10.21 2.82
N GLY A 206 16.84 10.90 3.03
CA GLY A 206 16.86 12.34 3.19
C GLY A 206 16.31 12.76 4.56
N ARG A 207 15.32 13.66 4.60
CA ARG A 207 14.70 14.06 5.88
C ARG A 207 13.79 12.92 6.37
N GLY A 208 13.82 12.64 7.67
CA GLY A 208 13.00 11.61 8.29
C GLY A 208 12.70 11.89 9.76
N ALA A 209 11.82 11.08 10.33
CA ALA A 209 11.46 11.13 11.75
C ALA A 209 12.00 9.89 12.47
N ILE A 210 12.74 10.09 13.56
CA ILE A 210 13.27 8.99 14.41
C ILE A 210 12.66 9.05 15.81
N ALA A 211 12.53 7.89 16.45
CA ALA A 211 11.96 7.79 17.80
C ALA A 211 12.94 8.34 18.86
N ARG A 212 12.44 9.16 19.78
CA ARG A 212 13.21 9.72 20.92
C ARG A 212 13.31 8.74 22.10
N GLU A 213 12.46 7.73 22.10
CA GLU A 213 12.34 6.72 23.15
C GLU A 213 11.76 5.44 22.51
N ASN A 214 11.77 4.33 23.25
CA ASN A 214 11.07 3.13 22.80
C ASN A 214 9.55 3.38 22.82
N ILE A 215 8.89 3.13 21.70
CA ILE A 215 7.46 3.35 21.53
C ILE A 215 6.77 2.02 21.23
N ASN A 216 5.76 1.63 22.01
CA ASN A 216 5.15 0.30 21.94
C ASN A 216 3.98 0.23 20.96
N VAL A 217 3.51 -0.99 20.68
CA VAL A 217 2.27 -1.21 19.91
C VAL A 217 1.10 -0.50 20.61
N GLY A 218 0.31 0.25 19.84
CA GLY A 218 -0.84 1.03 20.30
C GLY A 218 -0.49 2.42 20.86
N ASP A 219 0.79 2.69 21.17
CA ASP A 219 1.22 4.02 21.60
C ASP A 219 1.12 5.03 20.44
N ILE A 220 0.86 6.29 20.79
CA ILE A 220 0.78 7.40 19.85
C ILE A 220 2.20 7.96 19.62
N ALA A 221 2.71 7.83 18.40
CA ALA A 221 3.98 8.44 18.00
C ALA A 221 3.82 9.95 17.82
N VAL A 222 2.72 10.39 17.18
CA VAL A 222 2.40 11.80 16.94
C VAL A 222 0.89 12.03 17.09
N GLU A 223 0.52 13.11 17.79
CA GLU A 223 -0.85 13.63 17.90
C GLU A 223 -0.91 15.05 17.33
N ILE A 224 -1.72 15.26 16.29
CA ILE A 224 -1.83 16.52 15.55
C ILE A 224 -3.24 17.13 15.72
N PRO A 225 -3.39 18.29 16.39
CA PRO A 225 -4.68 18.99 16.44
C PRO A 225 -5.18 19.39 15.05
N VAL A 226 -6.50 19.33 14.81
CA VAL A 226 -7.09 19.74 13.52
C VAL A 226 -6.75 21.20 13.16
N SER A 227 -6.57 22.07 14.15
CA SER A 227 -6.21 23.48 13.94
C SER A 227 -4.83 23.71 13.30
N THR A 228 -3.96 22.70 13.27
CA THR A 228 -2.65 22.76 12.60
C THR A 228 -2.63 22.03 11.25
N VAL A 229 -3.74 21.41 10.85
CA VAL A 229 -3.87 20.72 9.55
C VAL A 229 -4.18 21.73 8.46
N ILE A 230 -3.48 21.65 7.34
CA ILE A 230 -3.76 22.46 6.15
C ILE A 230 -4.77 21.69 5.30
N SER A 231 -5.97 22.25 5.13
CA SER A 231 -7.09 21.63 4.41
C SER A 231 -7.90 22.68 3.65
N GLU A 232 -8.89 22.23 2.86
CA GLU A 232 -9.72 23.10 1.99
C GLU A 232 -10.39 24.28 2.72
N GLU A 233 -10.58 24.20 4.04
CA GLU A 233 -11.21 25.26 4.83
C GLU A 233 -10.38 26.55 4.81
N LEU A 234 -9.05 26.45 4.77
CA LEU A 234 -8.16 27.62 4.68
C LEU A 234 -8.35 28.41 3.40
N ILE A 235 -8.73 27.75 2.31
CA ILE A 235 -9.03 28.46 1.06
C ILE A 235 -10.30 29.25 1.21
N ARG A 236 -11.35 28.69 1.85
CA ARG A 236 -12.65 29.37 2.01
C ARG A 236 -12.52 30.68 2.79
N GLU A 237 -11.55 30.75 3.69
CA GLU A 237 -11.19 31.96 4.44
C GLU A 237 -10.32 32.94 3.62
N SER A 238 -9.71 32.47 2.53
CA SER A 238 -8.81 33.26 1.68
C SER A 238 -9.57 34.15 0.70
N ASN A 239 -8.92 35.23 0.28
CA ASN A 239 -9.43 36.10 -0.78
C ASN A 239 -9.43 35.44 -2.17
N MET A 240 -8.91 34.21 -2.33
CA MET A 240 -8.88 33.51 -3.63
C MET A 240 -10.19 32.77 -3.91
N PHE A 241 -10.92 32.35 -2.88
CA PHE A 241 -12.05 31.43 -3.00
C PHE A 241 -13.16 31.96 -3.91
N HIS A 242 -13.55 33.23 -3.76
CA HIS A 242 -14.63 33.85 -4.54
C HIS A 242 -14.35 33.95 -6.06
N ILE A 243 -13.11 33.74 -6.47
CA ILE A 243 -12.68 33.67 -7.87
C ILE A 243 -12.68 32.21 -8.30
N LEU A 244 -11.99 31.36 -7.54
CA LEU A 244 -11.80 29.96 -7.88
C LEU A 244 -13.12 29.19 -7.89
N GLU A 245 -14.04 29.44 -6.95
CA GLU A 245 -15.34 28.74 -6.87
C GLU A 245 -16.21 28.93 -8.13
N LYS A 246 -15.95 29.97 -8.92
CA LYS A 246 -16.70 30.27 -10.15
C LYS A 246 -16.13 29.55 -11.37
N ILE A 247 -14.95 28.95 -11.26
CA ILE A 247 -14.31 28.22 -12.34
C ILE A 247 -14.94 26.84 -12.43
N ASP A 248 -15.62 26.58 -13.54
CA ASP A 248 -16.29 25.29 -13.73
C ASP A 248 -15.29 24.13 -13.71
N GLY A 249 -15.58 23.12 -12.88
CA GLY A 249 -14.78 21.90 -12.79
C GLY A 249 -13.43 21.99 -12.06
N ILE A 250 -13.08 23.12 -11.43
CA ILE A 250 -11.88 23.18 -10.58
C ILE A 250 -12.10 22.35 -9.30
N SER A 251 -11.08 21.58 -8.89
CA SER A 251 -11.18 20.76 -7.68
C SER A 251 -10.66 21.50 -6.44
N SER A 252 -11.11 21.10 -5.24
CA SER A 252 -10.60 21.65 -3.97
C SER A 252 -9.08 21.49 -3.86
N GLU A 253 -8.53 20.39 -4.37
CA GLU A 253 -7.09 20.13 -4.39
C GLU A 253 -6.35 21.10 -5.31
N THR A 254 -6.86 21.39 -6.51
CA THR A 254 -6.27 22.41 -7.38
C THR A 254 -6.29 23.77 -6.70
N MET A 255 -7.39 24.13 -6.02
CA MET A 255 -7.45 25.37 -5.25
C MET A 255 -6.39 25.40 -4.12
N LEU A 256 -6.15 24.27 -3.45
CA LEU A 256 -5.17 24.16 -2.35
C LEU A 256 -3.73 24.33 -2.86
N LEU A 257 -3.49 23.80 -4.04
CA LEU A 257 -2.25 23.93 -4.78
C LEU A 257 -1.95 25.40 -5.09
N LEU A 258 -2.93 26.12 -5.67
CA LEU A 258 -2.84 27.55 -5.96
C LEU A 258 -2.68 28.41 -4.70
N TRP A 259 -3.36 28.05 -3.61
CA TRP A 259 -3.21 28.69 -2.31
C TRP A 259 -1.79 28.51 -1.77
N SER A 260 -1.25 27.29 -1.85
CA SER A 260 0.10 26.97 -1.36
C SER A 260 1.20 27.73 -2.09
N MET A 261 1.05 27.96 -3.40
CA MET A 261 1.96 28.78 -4.20
C MET A 261 2.09 30.20 -3.63
N LYS A 262 0.97 30.81 -3.25
CA LYS A 262 0.96 32.15 -2.63
C LYS A 262 1.50 32.13 -1.20
N GLU A 263 1.02 31.19 -0.39
CA GLU A 263 1.39 31.11 1.03
C GLU A 263 2.88 30.86 1.26
N LYS A 264 3.55 30.14 0.34
CA LYS A 264 5.01 29.97 0.36
C LYS A 264 5.74 31.32 0.46
N HIS A 265 5.18 32.38 -0.12
CA HIS A 265 5.79 33.71 -0.16
C HIS A 265 5.16 34.70 0.84
N ASP A 266 4.11 34.33 1.57
CA ASP A 266 3.48 35.22 2.54
C ASP A 266 4.26 35.23 3.87
N CYS A 267 4.86 36.39 4.17
CA CYS A 267 5.65 36.58 5.38
C CYS A 267 4.82 36.58 6.68
N ASN A 268 3.50 36.73 6.58
CA ASN A 268 2.53 36.71 7.68
C ASN A 268 1.78 35.38 7.78
N SER A 269 2.05 34.42 6.91
CA SER A 269 1.40 33.11 6.93
C SER A 269 1.58 32.42 8.29
N LYS A 270 0.48 31.88 8.82
CA LYS A 270 0.51 30.98 9.99
C LYS A 270 1.43 29.78 9.76
N PHE A 271 1.54 29.33 8.51
CA PHE A 271 2.28 28.13 8.10
C PHE A 271 3.64 28.46 7.50
N LYS A 272 4.12 29.70 7.60
CA LYS A 272 5.43 30.12 7.09
C LYS A 272 6.58 29.22 7.55
N ILE A 273 6.58 28.80 8.81
CA ILE A 273 7.62 27.93 9.35
C ILE A 273 7.61 26.57 8.63
N TYR A 274 6.43 25.99 8.39
CA TYR A 274 6.29 24.76 7.62
C TYR A 274 6.80 24.94 6.19
N PHE A 275 6.35 25.97 5.47
CA PHE A 275 6.82 26.23 4.09
C PHE A 275 8.33 26.44 3.99
N ASN A 276 8.95 27.09 4.98
CA ASN A 276 10.40 27.29 5.03
C ASN A 276 11.21 25.99 5.23
N THR A 277 10.58 24.93 5.76
CA THR A 277 11.21 23.60 5.94
C THR A 277 11.11 22.72 4.70
N LEU A 278 10.19 23.03 3.78
CA LEU A 278 10.01 22.27 2.54
C LEU A 278 11.24 22.43 1.62
N PRO A 279 11.50 21.45 0.75
CA PRO A 279 12.61 21.56 -0.17
C PRO A 279 12.27 22.58 -1.26
N GLU A 280 13.29 23.24 -1.82
CA GLU A 280 13.08 24.18 -2.93
C GLU A 280 12.68 23.47 -4.23
N GLU A 281 13.12 22.21 -4.40
CA GLU A 281 12.82 21.33 -5.52
C GLU A 281 12.49 19.94 -4.98
N PHE A 282 11.54 19.24 -5.59
CA PHE A 282 11.23 17.86 -5.25
C PHE A 282 11.88 16.92 -6.28
N ASN A 283 12.40 15.80 -5.79
CA ASN A 283 13.08 14.82 -6.62
C ASN A 283 12.12 13.74 -7.11
N THR A 284 11.02 14.11 -7.78
CA THR A 284 10.01 13.14 -8.27
C THR A 284 10.19 12.79 -9.74
N GLY A 285 9.53 11.72 -10.21
CA GLY A 285 9.45 11.38 -11.64
C GLY A 285 8.90 12.52 -12.52
N LEU A 286 8.10 13.42 -11.95
CA LEU A 286 7.59 14.61 -12.65
C LEU A 286 8.68 15.66 -12.92
N SER A 287 9.82 15.57 -12.25
CA SER A 287 10.98 16.45 -12.43
C SER A 287 12.14 15.79 -13.17
N PHE A 288 11.99 14.54 -13.66
CA PHE A 288 13.03 13.84 -14.40
C PHE A 288 13.50 14.61 -15.64
N GLY A 289 14.82 14.72 -15.80
CA GLY A 289 15.46 15.28 -16.98
C GLY A 289 15.37 14.36 -18.21
N ILE A 290 15.85 14.84 -19.34
CA ILE A 290 15.79 14.12 -20.62
C ILE A 290 16.56 12.79 -20.54
N GLU A 291 17.72 12.78 -19.90
CA GLU A 291 18.55 11.57 -19.76
C GLU A 291 17.85 10.49 -18.92
N ALA A 292 17.21 10.87 -17.81
CA ALA A 292 16.43 9.93 -16.99
C ALA A 292 15.20 9.38 -17.74
N ILE A 293 14.53 10.23 -18.52
CA ILE A 293 13.43 9.80 -19.40
C ILE A 293 13.93 8.81 -20.46
N MET A 294 15.10 9.05 -21.06
CA MET A 294 15.71 8.11 -22.00
C MET A 294 16.14 6.79 -21.34
N ALA A 295 16.61 6.84 -20.09
CA ALA A 295 16.96 5.63 -19.33
C ALA A 295 15.75 4.72 -19.10
N LEU A 296 14.54 5.29 -18.99
CA LEU A 296 13.28 4.53 -18.85
C LEU A 296 12.77 3.88 -20.15
N ASP A 297 13.47 4.02 -21.27
CA ASP A 297 13.07 3.41 -22.54
C ASP A 297 12.83 1.90 -22.39
N GLY A 298 11.78 1.40 -23.05
CA GLY A 298 11.31 0.02 -22.92
C GLY A 298 10.49 -0.30 -21.66
N THR A 299 10.33 0.64 -20.73
CA THR A 299 9.45 0.47 -19.55
C THR A 299 8.10 1.14 -19.74
N MET A 300 7.04 0.63 -19.10
CA MET A 300 5.72 1.28 -19.08
C MET A 300 5.74 2.64 -18.35
N LEU A 301 6.64 2.81 -17.38
CA LEU A 301 6.77 4.03 -16.58
C LEU A 301 7.12 5.26 -17.44
N LEU A 302 7.84 5.07 -18.54
CA LEU A 302 8.14 6.16 -19.49
C LEU A 302 6.85 6.83 -19.97
N GLU A 303 5.89 6.04 -20.46
CA GLU A 303 4.62 6.56 -20.95
C GLU A 303 3.80 7.21 -19.83
N GLU A 304 3.80 6.61 -18.64
CA GLU A 304 3.10 7.14 -17.45
C GLU A 304 3.62 8.54 -17.08
N ILE A 305 4.94 8.73 -16.99
CA ILE A 305 5.54 10.03 -16.64
C ILE A 305 5.28 11.07 -17.74
N VAL A 306 5.41 10.69 -19.02
CA VAL A 306 5.16 11.61 -20.13
C VAL A 306 3.70 12.07 -20.13
N GLN A 307 2.74 11.16 -19.94
CA GLN A 307 1.33 11.50 -19.83
C GLN A 307 1.03 12.39 -18.62
N ALA A 308 1.65 12.10 -17.46
CA ALA A 308 1.52 12.91 -16.26
C ALA A 308 2.01 14.35 -16.48
N LYS A 309 3.20 14.52 -17.07
CA LYS A 309 3.78 15.83 -17.41
C LYS A 309 2.90 16.62 -18.38
N GLN A 310 2.45 15.99 -19.47
CA GLN A 310 1.54 16.61 -20.45
C GLN A 310 0.21 17.04 -19.80
N HIS A 311 -0.30 16.23 -18.86
CA HIS A 311 -1.51 16.55 -18.13
C HIS A 311 -1.35 17.81 -17.28
N LEU A 312 -0.23 17.92 -16.54
CA LEU A 312 0.07 19.11 -15.74
C LEU A 312 0.26 20.36 -16.62
N GLN A 313 0.98 20.24 -17.74
CA GLN A 313 1.16 21.34 -18.68
C GLN A 313 -0.18 21.86 -19.20
N THR A 314 -1.07 20.94 -19.62
CA THR A 314 -2.42 21.29 -20.08
C THR A 314 -3.23 22.00 -19.01
N GLN A 315 -3.13 21.55 -17.75
CA GLN A 315 -3.82 22.22 -16.63
C GLN A 315 -3.28 23.64 -16.43
N TYR A 316 -1.96 23.81 -16.40
CA TYR A 316 -1.32 25.12 -16.25
C TYR A 316 -1.75 26.09 -17.36
N ASP A 317 -1.62 25.68 -18.62
CA ASP A 317 -1.94 26.51 -19.78
C ASP A 317 -3.43 26.91 -19.83
N SER A 318 -4.31 26.06 -19.29
CA SER A 318 -5.75 26.34 -19.26
C SER A 318 -6.18 27.34 -18.17
N LEU A 319 -5.45 27.39 -17.06
CA LEU A 319 -5.89 28.09 -15.85
C LEU A 319 -5.15 29.40 -15.62
N PHE A 320 -3.82 29.37 -15.75
CA PHE A 320 -2.94 30.43 -15.28
C PHE A 320 -3.00 31.71 -16.12
N PRO A 321 -3.01 31.65 -17.46
CA PRO A 321 -3.12 32.85 -18.28
C PRO A 321 -4.35 33.70 -17.95
N THR A 322 -5.51 33.06 -17.76
CA THR A 322 -6.77 33.73 -17.43
C THR A 322 -6.72 34.32 -16.02
N LEU A 323 -6.35 33.53 -15.02
CA LEU A 323 -6.25 33.99 -13.63
C LEU A 323 -5.30 35.19 -13.48
N CYS A 324 -4.12 35.12 -14.09
CA CYS A 324 -3.12 36.17 -13.98
C CYS A 324 -3.49 37.46 -14.73
N ASN A 325 -4.33 37.36 -15.78
CA ASN A 325 -4.80 38.53 -16.53
C ASN A 325 -5.98 39.22 -15.86
N ASP A 326 -6.95 38.43 -15.40
CA ASP A 326 -8.22 38.96 -14.88
C ASP A 326 -8.08 39.41 -13.42
N HIS A 327 -7.16 38.81 -12.66
CA HIS A 327 -6.98 39.02 -11.22
C HIS A 327 -5.49 39.13 -10.81
N PRO A 328 -4.71 40.06 -11.40
CA PRO A 328 -3.26 40.17 -11.17
C PRO A 328 -2.87 40.56 -9.73
N ASP A 329 -3.80 41.15 -8.96
CA ASP A 329 -3.62 41.49 -7.54
C ASP A 329 -3.64 40.26 -6.63
N ILE A 330 -4.31 39.19 -7.05
CA ILE A 330 -4.42 37.93 -6.30
C ILE A 330 -3.50 36.87 -6.91
N PHE A 331 -3.35 36.85 -8.23
CA PHE A 331 -2.55 35.90 -9.00
C PHE A 331 -1.40 36.60 -9.77
N PRO A 332 -0.39 37.16 -9.08
CA PRO A 332 0.74 37.79 -9.74
C PRO A 332 1.59 36.78 -10.53
N ARG A 333 1.96 37.14 -11.76
CA ARG A 333 2.66 36.24 -12.71
C ARG A 333 4.00 35.74 -12.18
N GLU A 334 4.63 36.50 -11.30
CA GLU A 334 5.93 36.17 -10.70
C GLU A 334 5.84 35.02 -9.69
N VAL A 335 4.66 34.80 -9.10
CA VAL A 335 4.39 33.71 -8.15
C VAL A 335 3.77 32.51 -8.86
N TYR A 336 2.95 32.77 -9.88
CA TYR A 336 2.19 31.77 -10.59
C TYR A 336 2.86 31.33 -11.89
N THR A 337 4.15 30.94 -11.81
CA THR A 337 4.93 30.38 -12.93
C THR A 337 4.75 28.86 -13.05
N TRP A 338 5.22 28.28 -14.16
CA TRP A 338 5.21 26.83 -14.38
C TRP A 338 6.00 26.10 -13.30
N GLU A 339 7.18 26.61 -12.94
CA GLU A 339 8.07 26.01 -11.96
C GLU A 339 7.42 25.99 -10.56
N GLN A 340 6.77 27.09 -10.16
CA GLN A 340 6.06 27.13 -8.88
C GLN A 340 4.80 26.26 -8.88
N PHE A 341 4.12 26.14 -10.02
CA PHE A 341 2.99 25.22 -10.17
C PHE A 341 3.42 23.76 -10.03
N LEU A 342 4.48 23.36 -10.74
CA LEU A 342 5.05 22.02 -10.64
C LEU A 342 5.50 21.71 -9.21
N TRP A 343 6.23 22.64 -8.57
CA TRP A 343 6.64 22.52 -7.16
C TRP A 343 5.46 22.29 -6.22
N ALA A 344 4.36 23.05 -6.41
CA ALA A 344 3.17 22.86 -5.59
C ALA A 344 2.45 21.55 -5.90
N CYS A 345 2.44 21.08 -7.16
CA CYS A 345 1.94 19.75 -7.50
C CYS A 345 2.72 18.67 -6.77
N GLU A 346 4.04 18.71 -6.86
CA GLU A 346 4.91 17.72 -6.22
C GLU A 346 4.75 17.76 -4.71
N LEU A 347 4.69 18.93 -4.07
CA LEU A 347 4.39 19.06 -2.64
C LEU A 347 3.11 18.31 -2.25
N TRP A 348 2.01 18.56 -2.96
CA TRP A 348 0.74 17.93 -2.61
C TRP A 348 0.74 16.43 -2.93
N TYR A 349 1.41 15.98 -3.99
CA TYR A 349 1.51 14.56 -4.30
C TYR A 349 2.39 13.81 -3.28
N SER A 350 3.53 14.38 -2.87
CA SER A 350 4.47 13.67 -1.98
C SER A 350 4.18 13.82 -0.49
N ASN A 351 3.43 14.84 -0.06
CA ASN A 351 3.27 15.15 1.37
C ASN A 351 1.83 15.25 1.86
N SER A 352 0.83 15.14 0.99
CA SER A 352 -0.57 15.18 1.44
C SER A 352 -1.08 13.80 1.88
N MET A 353 -2.06 13.82 2.77
CA MET A 353 -2.73 12.64 3.31
C MET A 353 -4.24 12.82 3.19
N GLN A 354 -4.96 11.73 2.92
CA GLN A 354 -6.42 11.74 2.98
C GLN A 354 -6.89 11.63 4.42
N VAL A 355 -7.71 12.60 4.85
CA VAL A 355 -8.21 12.69 6.22
C VAL A 355 -9.74 12.66 6.25
N MET A 356 -10.31 11.71 7.01
CA MET A 356 -11.72 11.64 7.33
C MET A 356 -12.04 12.52 8.54
N PHE A 357 -12.90 13.52 8.31
CA PHE A 357 -13.36 14.45 9.32
C PHE A 357 -14.66 13.95 10.00
N PRO A 358 -15.05 14.53 11.15
CA PRO A 358 -16.25 14.12 11.88
C PRO A 358 -17.57 14.30 11.10
N ASP A 359 -17.57 15.10 10.03
CA ASP A 359 -18.70 15.26 9.11
C ASP A 359 -18.81 14.12 8.08
N GLY A 360 -17.95 13.11 8.18
CA GLY A 360 -17.90 11.95 7.29
C GLY A 360 -17.25 12.25 5.93
N LYS A 361 -16.73 13.47 5.71
CA LYS A 361 -16.08 13.84 4.45
C LYS A 361 -14.59 13.53 4.50
N LEU A 362 -14.10 12.95 3.42
CA LEU A 362 -12.68 12.76 3.18
C LEU A 362 -12.11 14.02 2.52
N ARG A 363 -10.96 14.49 3.01
CA ARG A 363 -10.28 15.68 2.50
C ARG A 363 -8.78 15.42 2.37
N THR A 364 -8.20 15.85 1.25
CA THR A 364 -6.76 15.92 1.04
C THR A 364 -6.16 17.03 1.90
N CYS A 365 -5.20 16.70 2.75
CA CYS A 365 -4.62 17.63 3.72
C CYS A 365 -3.09 17.57 3.73
N LEU A 366 -2.41 18.70 3.95
CA LEU A 366 -1.01 18.69 4.41
C LEU A 366 -1.01 18.70 5.94
N ILE A 367 -0.21 17.83 6.53
CA ILE A 367 -0.12 17.67 7.98
C ILE A 367 1.32 17.99 8.39
N PRO A 368 1.58 19.21 8.89
CA PRO A 368 2.90 19.59 9.40
C PRO A 368 3.45 18.55 10.39
N ILE A 369 4.76 18.33 10.37
CA ILE A 369 5.49 17.28 11.13
C ILE A 369 5.22 15.84 10.64
N ALA A 370 3.96 15.46 10.34
CA ALA A 370 3.67 14.12 9.84
C ALA A 370 4.30 13.84 8.45
N GLY A 371 4.50 14.89 7.64
CA GLY A 371 5.20 14.80 6.35
C GLY A 371 6.68 14.38 6.41
N PHE A 372 7.26 14.19 7.59
CA PHE A 372 8.61 13.63 7.79
C PHE A 372 8.62 12.12 8.06
N LEU A 373 7.46 11.49 8.23
CA LEU A 373 7.36 10.06 8.37
C LEU A 373 7.52 9.42 6.99
N ASN A 374 8.69 8.83 6.72
CA ASN A 374 8.96 8.18 5.44
C ASN A 374 8.21 6.85 5.29
N HIS A 375 8.17 6.34 4.05
CA HIS A 375 7.59 5.04 3.75
C HIS A 375 8.55 3.88 3.95
N SER A 376 7.99 2.70 4.25
CA SER A 376 8.65 1.41 4.22
C SER A 376 7.63 0.33 3.88
N ILE A 377 8.09 -0.78 3.31
CA ILE A 377 7.29 -2.02 3.18
C ILE A 377 7.02 -2.70 4.54
N TYR A 378 7.72 -2.25 5.60
CA TYR A 378 7.52 -2.64 7.00
C TYR A 378 7.23 -1.41 7.88
N PRO A 379 6.18 -0.62 7.60
CA PRO A 379 5.93 0.60 8.32
C PRO A 379 5.53 0.33 9.78
N HIS A 380 5.76 1.33 10.61
CA HIS A 380 5.42 1.31 12.02
C HIS A 380 3.97 1.73 12.26
N ILE A 381 3.47 2.65 11.43
CA ILE A 381 2.12 3.19 11.47
C ILE A 381 1.39 2.75 10.20
N TRP A 382 0.36 1.92 10.34
CA TRP A 382 -0.51 1.50 9.23
C TRP A 382 -1.82 2.28 9.20
N HIS A 383 -2.36 2.61 10.37
CA HIS A 383 -3.67 3.23 10.51
C HIS A 383 -3.55 4.69 10.93
N TYR A 384 -4.09 5.58 10.11
CA TYR A 384 -4.09 7.02 10.33
C TYR A 384 -5.14 7.69 9.43
N GLY A 385 -5.20 9.02 9.48
CA GLY A 385 -6.07 9.78 8.58
C GLY A 385 -7.54 9.82 9.02
N LYS A 386 -7.87 9.51 10.26
CA LYS A 386 -9.21 9.75 10.83
C LYS A 386 -9.11 10.68 12.03
N VAL A 387 -9.86 11.77 12.02
CA VAL A 387 -9.93 12.69 13.15
C VAL A 387 -10.66 12.01 14.30
N ASP A 388 -10.03 11.96 15.48
CA ASP A 388 -10.70 11.56 16.71
C ASP A 388 -11.63 12.70 17.16
N PRO A 389 -12.97 12.48 17.19
CA PRO A 389 -13.91 13.53 17.57
C PRO A 389 -13.81 13.93 19.04
N ALA A 390 -13.29 13.06 19.92
CA ALA A 390 -13.18 13.35 21.35
C ALA A 390 -12.04 14.34 21.63
N THR A 391 -10.92 14.21 20.93
CA THR A 391 -9.74 15.09 21.09
C THR A 391 -9.62 16.14 19.99
N ASN A 392 -10.42 16.05 18.93
CA ASN A 392 -10.31 16.86 17.72
C ASN A 392 -8.88 16.87 17.13
N SER A 393 -8.26 15.70 17.08
CA SER A 393 -6.87 15.49 16.66
C SER A 393 -6.73 14.25 15.78
N LEU A 394 -5.69 14.24 14.95
CA LEU A 394 -5.19 13.07 14.23
C LEU A 394 -4.16 12.35 15.09
N LYS A 395 -4.26 11.03 15.18
CA LYS A 395 -3.35 10.18 15.96
C LYS A 395 -2.64 9.20 15.04
N PHE A 396 -1.33 9.14 15.18
CA PHE A 396 -0.46 8.21 14.46
C PHE A 396 -0.02 7.13 15.45
N CYS A 397 -0.83 6.10 15.59
CA CYS A 397 -0.59 5.00 16.53
C CYS A 397 0.28 3.91 15.88
N LEU A 398 1.14 3.29 16.69
CA LEU A 398 2.03 2.24 16.22
C LEU A 398 1.31 0.89 16.10
N SER A 399 1.38 0.29 14.93
CA SER A 399 0.94 -1.09 14.66
C SER A 399 2.05 -2.11 14.94
N ARG A 400 3.30 -1.66 15.03
CA ARG A 400 4.46 -2.43 15.51
C ARG A 400 5.40 -1.53 16.33
N PRO A 401 6.19 -2.06 17.28
CA PRO A 401 7.05 -1.20 18.11
C PRO A 401 8.13 -0.50 17.29
N CYS A 402 8.57 0.67 17.77
CA CYS A 402 9.66 1.46 17.22
C CYS A 402 10.69 1.72 18.31
N SER A 403 11.94 1.34 18.09
CA SER A 403 13.01 1.47 19.09
C SER A 403 13.58 2.87 19.13
N GLU A 404 14.11 3.31 20.27
CA GLU A 404 14.83 4.58 20.38
C GLU A 404 15.94 4.68 19.32
N GLY A 405 15.97 5.79 18.57
CA GLY A 405 16.92 6.03 17.48
C GLY A 405 16.56 5.37 16.15
N GLU A 406 15.54 4.50 16.09
CA GLU A 406 15.02 3.93 14.85
C GLU A 406 14.18 4.97 14.09
N GLN A 407 14.26 4.96 12.76
CA GLN A 407 13.36 5.72 11.92
C GLN A 407 11.93 5.17 12.01
N CYS A 408 11.00 6.03 12.39
CA CYS A 408 9.58 5.72 12.45
C CYS A 408 8.98 5.90 11.05
N PHE A 409 8.42 4.82 10.51
CA PHE A 409 7.89 4.77 9.14
C PHE A 409 6.37 4.74 9.13
N LEU A 410 5.77 5.39 8.13
CA LEU A 410 4.33 5.42 7.86
C LEU A 410 4.04 4.65 6.56
N SER A 411 2.93 3.92 6.50
CA SER A 411 2.48 3.37 5.22
C SER A 411 1.92 4.49 4.34
N TYR A 412 2.49 4.75 3.16
CA TYR A 412 1.89 5.71 2.20
C TYR A 412 0.68 5.08 1.50
N GLY A 413 0.59 3.75 1.50
CA GLY A 413 -0.41 2.97 0.81
C GLY A 413 0.22 1.77 0.12
N ASN A 414 -0.63 0.94 -0.48
CA ASN A 414 -0.24 -0.26 -1.20
C ASN A 414 0.16 0.09 -2.65
N PHE A 415 1.19 0.92 -2.79
CA PHE A 415 1.61 1.47 -4.08
C PHE A 415 2.75 0.67 -4.72
N SER A 416 2.75 0.61 -6.05
CA SER A 416 3.87 0.07 -6.83
C SER A 416 5.09 1.00 -6.75
N SER A 417 6.27 0.46 -7.04
CA SER A 417 7.50 1.23 -7.14
C SER A 417 7.44 2.26 -8.28
N SER A 418 6.70 2.00 -9.36
CA SER A 418 6.44 2.99 -10.42
C SER A 418 5.67 4.21 -9.90
N HIS A 419 4.68 3.99 -9.05
CA HIS A 419 3.90 5.04 -8.42
C HIS A 419 4.73 5.85 -7.41
N LEU A 420 5.46 5.16 -6.53
CA LEU A 420 6.32 5.79 -5.53
C LEU A 420 7.42 6.63 -6.19
N LEU A 421 8.06 6.13 -7.25
CA LEU A 421 9.05 6.89 -8.01
C LEU A 421 8.41 8.14 -8.65
N THR A 422 7.25 7.98 -9.29
CA THR A 422 6.60 9.08 -10.02
C THR A 422 6.22 10.23 -9.12
N PHE A 423 5.60 9.95 -7.96
CA PHE A 423 4.95 10.97 -7.14
C PHE A 423 5.65 11.27 -5.81
N TYR A 424 6.50 10.36 -5.34
CA TYR A 424 7.24 10.52 -4.08
C TYR A 424 8.76 10.58 -4.28
N GLY A 425 9.27 10.16 -5.44
CA GLY A 425 10.68 10.33 -5.79
C GLY A 425 11.64 9.31 -5.20
N PHE A 426 11.18 8.09 -4.92
CA PHE A 426 12.03 7.03 -4.39
C PHE A 426 11.54 5.63 -4.79
N LEU A 427 12.44 4.65 -4.71
CA LEU A 427 12.12 3.22 -4.76
C LEU A 427 12.18 2.64 -3.35
N PRO A 428 11.19 1.84 -2.92
CA PRO A 428 11.20 1.27 -1.58
C PRO A 428 12.34 0.25 -1.41
N GLN A 429 12.94 0.20 -0.23
CA GLN A 429 13.95 -0.80 0.09
C GLN A 429 13.28 -2.18 0.29
N GLY A 430 13.77 -3.19 -0.44
CA GLY A 430 13.30 -4.57 -0.36
C GLY A 430 12.41 -4.97 -1.55
N ASP A 431 11.80 -6.15 -1.46
CA ASP A 431 10.94 -6.67 -2.51
C ASP A 431 9.49 -6.23 -2.27
N ASN A 432 9.06 -5.15 -2.93
CA ASN A 432 7.70 -4.63 -2.81
C ASN A 432 6.67 -5.60 -3.44
N PRO A 433 5.71 -6.14 -2.67
CA PRO A 433 4.73 -7.10 -3.18
C PRO A 433 3.74 -6.53 -4.20
N TYR A 434 3.68 -5.20 -4.32
CA TYR A 434 2.81 -4.47 -5.24
C TYR A 434 3.49 -4.13 -6.59
N ASP A 435 4.73 -4.58 -6.80
CA ASP A 435 5.38 -4.49 -8.11
C ASP A 435 4.86 -5.59 -9.03
N VAL A 436 3.77 -5.24 -9.71
CA VAL A 436 3.07 -6.07 -10.67
C VAL A 436 3.22 -5.52 -12.08
N ILE A 437 3.38 -6.41 -13.05
CA ILE A 437 3.30 -6.13 -14.48
C ILE A 437 1.89 -6.55 -14.92
N PRO A 438 1.02 -5.60 -15.32
CA PRO A 438 -0.30 -5.94 -15.84
C PRO A 438 -0.18 -6.59 -17.21
N MET A 439 -1.03 -7.59 -17.45
CA MET A 439 -1.15 -8.33 -18.71
C MET A 439 -2.58 -8.14 -19.21
N GLU A 440 -2.74 -7.40 -20.30
CA GLU A 440 -4.01 -7.19 -20.96
C GLU A 440 -4.19 -8.22 -22.07
N PHE A 441 -5.31 -8.93 -22.06
CA PHE A 441 -5.70 -9.87 -23.10
C PHE A 441 -6.99 -9.35 -23.76
N GLU A 442 -7.09 -9.47 -25.07
CA GLU A 442 -8.34 -9.11 -25.78
C GLU A 442 -9.45 -10.06 -25.32
N ALA A 443 -10.55 -9.52 -24.82
CA ALA A 443 -11.70 -10.32 -24.43
C ALA A 443 -12.32 -10.95 -25.69
N GLU A 444 -12.20 -12.26 -25.83
CA GLU A 444 -13.01 -13.01 -26.79
C GLU A 444 -14.48 -12.91 -26.36
N GLN A 445 -15.37 -12.52 -27.28
CA GLN A 445 -16.82 -12.56 -27.05
C GLN A 445 -17.24 -14.02 -26.92
N GLU A 446 -17.23 -14.58 -25.70
CA GLU A 446 -17.82 -15.89 -25.46
C GLU A 446 -19.32 -15.76 -25.16
N ASP A 447 -20.13 -16.25 -26.10
CA ASP A 447 -21.50 -16.74 -25.85
C ASP A 447 -21.42 -17.91 -24.85
N CYS A 448 -21.45 -17.62 -23.55
CA CYS A 448 -21.50 -18.66 -22.52
C CYS A 448 -22.93 -18.95 -22.05
N MET A 449 -23.38 -20.17 -22.36
CA MET A 449 -24.51 -20.85 -21.72
C MET A 449 -24.30 -20.95 -20.20
N GLU A 450 -25.40 -20.78 -19.45
CA GLU A 450 -25.51 -20.77 -18.00
C GLU A 450 -24.73 -21.88 -17.26
N GLY A 451 -24.06 -21.53 -16.15
CA GLY A 451 -23.89 -22.50 -15.06
C GLY A 451 -22.64 -22.48 -14.16
N ASN A 452 -21.71 -21.54 -14.26
CA ASN A 452 -20.61 -21.46 -13.27
C ASN A 452 -20.11 -20.02 -13.09
N PRO A 453 -20.25 -19.40 -11.90
CA PRO A 453 -19.65 -18.09 -11.63
C PRO A 453 -18.15 -18.31 -11.38
N ARG A 454 -17.34 -18.33 -12.44
CA ARG A 454 -15.87 -18.47 -12.35
C ARG A 454 -15.17 -17.16 -12.71
N LEU A 455 -14.67 -16.48 -11.67
CA LEU A 455 -13.47 -15.62 -11.61
C LEU A 455 -13.02 -14.95 -12.93
N ASP A 456 -13.81 -14.02 -13.45
CA ASP A 456 -13.41 -13.15 -14.57
C ASP A 456 -12.49 -12.05 -14.04
N TRP A 457 -11.18 -12.32 -14.08
CA TRP A 457 -10.20 -11.24 -14.10
C TRP A 457 -10.08 -10.78 -15.56
N THR A 458 -10.54 -9.58 -15.88
CA THR A 458 -10.38 -8.99 -17.22
C THR A 458 -8.95 -8.54 -17.50
N THR A 459 -8.15 -8.38 -16.44
CA THR A 459 -6.73 -8.01 -16.50
C THR A 459 -5.97 -8.97 -15.60
N HIS A 460 -4.93 -9.59 -16.14
CA HIS A 460 -4.06 -10.48 -15.38
C HIS A 460 -2.81 -9.74 -14.93
N MET A 461 -2.07 -10.32 -13.98
CA MET A 461 -0.89 -9.69 -13.38
C MET A 461 0.23 -10.70 -13.26
N VAL A 462 1.46 -10.24 -13.36
CA VAL A 462 2.67 -11.02 -13.04
C VAL A 462 3.53 -10.23 -12.08
N ARG A 463 4.26 -10.90 -11.19
CA ARG A 463 5.22 -10.28 -10.28
C ARG A 463 6.46 -11.15 -10.15
N GLY A 464 7.47 -10.64 -9.44
CA GLY A 464 8.69 -11.40 -9.15
C GLY A 464 8.39 -12.79 -8.56
N THR A 465 8.86 -13.85 -9.21
CA THR A 465 8.52 -15.24 -8.82
C THR A 465 9.16 -15.65 -7.50
N TRP A 466 10.14 -14.89 -7.00
CA TRP A 466 10.72 -15.03 -5.67
C TRP A 466 9.73 -14.78 -4.52
N LEU A 467 8.57 -14.17 -4.81
CA LEU A 467 7.47 -13.98 -3.85
C LEU A 467 6.48 -15.17 -3.83
N SER A 468 6.70 -16.20 -4.65
CA SER A 468 5.87 -17.41 -4.66
C SER A 468 6.59 -18.56 -3.97
N ASN A 469 5.86 -19.34 -3.17
CA ASN A 469 6.41 -20.54 -2.53
C ASN A 469 6.14 -21.81 -3.34
N ASN A 470 5.13 -21.81 -4.21
CA ASN A 470 4.72 -23.00 -4.95
C ASN A 470 5.31 -23.05 -6.36
N HIS A 471 6.40 -23.80 -6.48
CA HIS A 471 7.10 -24.08 -7.73
C HIS A 471 6.81 -25.47 -8.31
N ASN A 472 5.79 -26.15 -7.79
CA ASN A 472 5.41 -27.47 -8.27
C ASN A 472 4.84 -27.40 -9.69
N ILE A 473 4.72 -28.57 -10.33
CA ILE A 473 4.06 -28.69 -11.63
C ILE A 473 2.64 -28.11 -11.56
N PHE A 474 2.21 -27.44 -12.63
CA PHE A 474 1.01 -26.61 -12.73
C PHE A 474 1.03 -25.25 -11.99
N TYR A 475 2.12 -24.90 -11.29
CA TYR A 475 2.25 -23.63 -10.58
C TYR A 475 3.50 -22.85 -10.99
N TYR A 476 4.69 -23.48 -10.97
CA TYR A 476 5.96 -22.92 -11.47
C TYR A 476 6.42 -21.60 -10.81
N GLY A 477 5.82 -21.20 -9.69
CA GLY A 477 6.02 -19.87 -9.09
C GLY A 477 5.27 -18.75 -9.82
N LEU A 478 4.39 -19.08 -10.76
CA LEU A 478 3.60 -18.16 -11.56
C LEU A 478 2.16 -18.04 -11.03
N PRO A 479 1.43 -16.99 -11.41
CA PRO A 479 0.13 -16.69 -10.80
C PRO A 479 -0.95 -17.68 -11.26
N PRO A 480 -1.64 -18.38 -10.34
CA PRO A 480 -2.64 -19.38 -10.71
C PRO A 480 -3.77 -18.83 -11.60
N PRO A 481 -4.35 -17.64 -11.34
CA PRO A 481 -5.40 -17.11 -12.20
C PRO A 481 -4.94 -16.90 -13.65
N LEU A 482 -3.71 -16.44 -13.88
CA LEU A 482 -3.12 -16.29 -15.22
C LEU A 482 -2.93 -17.64 -15.90
N LEU A 483 -2.34 -18.61 -15.21
CA LEU A 483 -2.13 -19.94 -15.77
C LEU A 483 -3.47 -20.60 -16.12
N ASP A 484 -4.47 -20.50 -15.25
CA ASP A 484 -5.80 -21.08 -15.47
C ASP A 484 -6.55 -20.38 -16.62
N TYR A 485 -6.31 -19.10 -16.86
CA TYR A 485 -6.79 -18.40 -18.05
C TYR A 485 -6.11 -18.93 -19.32
N LEU A 486 -4.77 -18.94 -19.37
CA LEU A 486 -4.01 -19.38 -20.55
C LEU A 486 -4.29 -20.85 -20.91
N ARG A 487 -4.42 -21.72 -19.90
CA ARG A 487 -4.83 -23.13 -20.11
C ARG A 487 -6.17 -23.25 -20.82
N ARG A 488 -7.16 -22.45 -20.40
CA ARG A 488 -8.51 -22.46 -20.98
C ARG A 488 -8.50 -21.89 -22.40
N ALA A 489 -7.76 -20.80 -22.62
CA ALA A 489 -7.60 -20.22 -23.95
C ALA A 489 -6.99 -21.21 -24.95
N LYS A 490 -6.07 -22.08 -24.51
CA LYS A 490 -5.48 -23.13 -25.34
C LYS A 490 -6.38 -24.34 -25.53
N ASN A 491 -6.98 -24.84 -24.45
CA ASN A 491 -7.83 -26.02 -24.52
C ASN A 491 -9.01 -25.92 -23.52
N PRO A 492 -10.18 -25.44 -23.97
CA PRO A 492 -11.36 -25.27 -23.11
C PRO A 492 -11.87 -26.58 -22.46
N MET A 493 -11.55 -27.72 -23.07
CA MET A 493 -11.99 -29.05 -22.62
C MET A 493 -11.08 -29.61 -21.51
N LEU A 494 -9.87 -29.08 -21.33
CA LEU A 494 -8.93 -29.51 -20.28
C LEU A 494 -9.08 -28.61 -19.04
N GLN A 495 -9.92 -29.07 -18.10
CA GLN A 495 -10.24 -28.30 -16.88
C GLN A 495 -9.58 -28.83 -15.60
N THR A 496 -8.72 -29.86 -15.70
CA THR A 496 -8.14 -30.51 -14.52
C THR A 496 -6.61 -30.53 -14.55
N LYS A 497 -5.99 -30.18 -13.42
CA LYS A 497 -4.55 -30.35 -13.16
C LYS A 497 -4.26 -31.82 -12.93
N SER A 498 -4.07 -32.58 -14.01
CA SER A 498 -3.70 -34.01 -13.93
C SER A 498 -2.52 -34.30 -14.84
N LEU A 499 -1.72 -35.29 -14.48
CA LEU A 499 -0.51 -35.71 -15.21
C LEU A 499 -0.81 -36.51 -16.49
N LEU A 500 -1.95 -36.24 -17.13
CA LEU A 500 -2.28 -36.82 -18.43
C LEU A 500 -1.43 -36.17 -19.52
N GLN A 501 -1.05 -36.94 -20.54
CA GLN A 501 -0.20 -36.46 -21.63
C GLN A 501 -0.75 -35.17 -22.28
N SER A 502 -2.05 -35.13 -22.59
CA SER A 502 -2.68 -33.94 -23.20
C SER A 502 -2.61 -32.69 -22.31
N ASN A 503 -2.66 -32.85 -20.99
CA ASN A 503 -2.50 -31.74 -20.06
C ASN A 503 -1.05 -31.26 -20.03
N LEU A 504 -0.09 -32.18 -20.01
CA LEU A 504 1.33 -31.84 -20.03
C LEU A 504 1.72 -31.15 -21.34
N GLU A 505 1.19 -31.59 -22.48
CA GLU A 505 1.36 -30.91 -23.77
C GLU A 505 0.78 -29.48 -23.74
N ASN A 506 -0.43 -29.31 -23.18
CA ASN A 506 -1.03 -27.99 -22.97
C ASN A 506 -0.16 -27.08 -22.07
N GLU A 507 0.45 -27.62 -21.02
CA GLU A 507 1.39 -26.85 -20.17
C GLU A 507 2.63 -26.41 -20.94
N MET A 508 3.17 -27.24 -21.86
CA MET A 508 4.31 -26.86 -22.68
C MET A 508 3.99 -25.66 -23.57
N GLU A 509 2.80 -25.65 -24.18
CA GLU A 509 2.35 -24.52 -25.00
C GLU A 509 2.16 -23.24 -24.17
N VAL A 510 1.49 -23.33 -23.02
CA VAL A 510 1.28 -22.18 -22.12
C VAL A 510 2.61 -21.59 -21.66
N LEU A 511 3.57 -22.42 -21.25
CA LEU A 511 4.90 -21.97 -20.83
C LEU A 511 5.72 -21.42 -22.00
N GLY A 512 5.57 -21.98 -23.20
CA GLY A 512 6.20 -21.50 -24.43
C GLY A 512 5.72 -20.10 -24.83
N ASP A 513 4.41 -19.86 -24.76
CA ASP A 513 3.83 -18.54 -25.02
C ASP A 513 4.34 -17.50 -24.01
N LEU A 514 4.35 -17.85 -22.72
CA LEU A 514 4.88 -16.97 -21.68
C LEU A 514 6.36 -16.64 -21.91
N LEU A 515 7.18 -17.62 -22.29
CA LEU A 515 8.58 -17.36 -22.65
C LEU A 515 8.67 -16.36 -23.81
N SER A 516 7.95 -16.61 -24.91
CA SER A 516 7.94 -15.71 -26.07
C SER A 516 7.57 -14.27 -25.70
N THR A 517 6.52 -14.10 -24.89
CA THR A 517 6.09 -12.78 -24.42
C THR A 517 7.13 -12.09 -23.55
N PHE A 518 7.67 -12.80 -22.56
CA PHE A 518 8.63 -12.21 -21.61
C PHE A 518 10.04 -12.06 -22.18
N ASP A 519 10.43 -12.85 -23.19
CA ASP A 519 11.67 -12.66 -23.95
C ASP A 519 11.57 -11.36 -24.76
N GLY A 520 10.45 -11.13 -25.45
CA GLY A 520 10.21 -9.85 -26.14
C GLY A 520 10.20 -8.66 -25.18
N MET A 521 9.63 -8.82 -23.98
CA MET A 521 9.69 -7.79 -22.93
C MET A 521 11.13 -7.54 -22.45
N MET A 522 11.94 -8.60 -22.27
CA MET A 522 13.34 -8.48 -21.87
C MET A 522 14.19 -7.79 -22.95
N GLU A 523 13.95 -8.10 -24.22
CA GLU A 523 14.60 -7.45 -25.36
C GLU A 523 14.26 -5.95 -25.41
N ASN A 524 13.00 -5.59 -25.23
CA ASN A 524 12.56 -4.19 -25.19
C ASN A 524 13.18 -3.42 -24.02
N LEU A 525 13.36 -4.06 -22.85
CA LEU A 525 14.06 -3.44 -21.73
C LEU A 525 15.54 -3.18 -22.05
N GLY A 526 16.16 -3.90 -22.99
CA GLY A 526 17.57 -3.70 -23.35
C GLY A 526 18.54 -4.00 -22.20
N GLU A 527 19.85 -3.88 -22.45
CA GLU A 527 20.87 -4.20 -21.45
C GLU A 527 21.10 -3.09 -20.41
N THR A 528 21.57 -3.49 -19.22
CA THR A 528 21.96 -2.56 -18.17
C THR A 528 23.37 -2.02 -18.46
N ASP A 529 23.52 -0.72 -18.72
CA ASP A 529 24.84 -0.10 -18.85
C ASP A 529 25.41 0.20 -17.45
N LEU A 530 26.39 -0.58 -17.02
CA LEU A 530 26.98 -0.47 -15.68
C LEU A 530 28.11 0.57 -15.60
N ASN A 531 28.57 1.11 -16.73
CA ASN A 531 29.83 1.83 -16.78
C ASN A 531 29.76 3.30 -16.30
N ASP A 532 28.58 3.92 -16.22
CA ASP A 532 28.44 5.37 -15.91
C ASP A 532 27.67 5.70 -14.60
N ARG A 533 27.27 4.70 -13.81
CA ARG A 533 26.39 4.88 -12.64
C ARG A 533 26.91 5.79 -11.53
N GLU A 534 28.20 5.78 -11.26
CA GLU A 534 28.75 6.56 -10.13
C GLU A 534 28.66 8.07 -10.36
N ASN A 535 28.69 8.52 -11.62
CA ASN A 535 28.65 9.92 -12.01
C ASN A 535 27.27 10.40 -12.51
N ALA A 536 26.32 9.50 -12.69
CA ALA A 536 24.97 9.83 -13.14
C ALA A 536 24.25 10.79 -12.16
N SER A 537 23.35 11.63 -12.66
CA SER A 537 22.47 12.44 -11.81
C SER A 537 21.49 11.57 -11.02
N TRP A 538 20.87 12.13 -9.98
CA TRP A 538 20.01 11.37 -9.07
C TRP A 538 18.80 10.73 -9.81
N ASP A 539 18.24 11.44 -10.78
CA ASP A 539 17.08 11.03 -11.56
C ASP A 539 17.44 9.90 -12.54
N VAL A 540 18.60 9.98 -13.19
CA VAL A 540 19.11 8.91 -14.06
C VAL A 540 19.35 7.64 -13.25
N ARG A 541 19.99 7.74 -12.08
CA ARG A 541 20.19 6.57 -11.20
C ARG A 541 18.85 5.93 -10.81
N LEU A 542 17.87 6.74 -10.41
CA LEU A 542 16.57 6.24 -9.99
C LEU A 542 15.80 5.57 -11.15
N ALA A 543 15.89 6.14 -12.36
CA ALA A 543 15.34 5.56 -13.57
C ALA A 543 15.99 4.20 -13.91
N GLU A 544 17.32 4.11 -13.85
CA GLU A 544 18.06 2.88 -14.10
C GLU A 544 17.78 1.80 -13.04
N GLU A 545 17.72 2.17 -11.76
CA GLU A 545 17.37 1.25 -10.67
C GLU A 545 15.96 0.67 -10.86
N PHE A 546 14.99 1.49 -11.26
CA PHE A 546 13.64 1.02 -11.58
C PHE A 546 13.65 0.06 -12.77
N LYS A 547 14.41 0.38 -13.82
CA LYS A 547 14.55 -0.47 -15.00
C LYS A 547 15.20 -1.82 -14.68
N ASP A 548 16.22 -1.83 -13.84
CA ASP A 548 16.84 -3.06 -13.33
C ASP A 548 15.86 -3.91 -12.51
N GLN A 549 15.01 -3.26 -11.71
CA GLN A 549 13.96 -3.95 -10.97
C GLN A 549 12.95 -4.63 -11.92
N GLN A 550 12.53 -3.95 -12.98
CA GLN A 550 11.67 -4.55 -14.03
C GLN A 550 12.37 -5.73 -14.71
N ARG A 551 13.65 -5.58 -15.10
CA ARG A 551 14.46 -6.67 -15.67
C ARG A 551 14.55 -7.86 -14.72
N ARG A 552 14.73 -7.62 -13.41
CA ARG A 552 14.76 -8.68 -12.38
C ARG A 552 13.44 -9.45 -12.33
N ILE A 553 12.30 -8.75 -12.37
CA ILE A 553 10.96 -9.39 -12.41
C ILE A 553 10.85 -10.28 -13.65
N VAL A 554 11.08 -9.72 -14.85
CA VAL A 554 10.98 -10.46 -16.12
C VAL A 554 11.93 -11.66 -16.14
N SER A 555 13.18 -11.48 -15.71
CA SER A 555 14.16 -12.56 -15.62
C SER A 555 13.72 -13.70 -14.70
N SER A 556 13.06 -13.38 -13.57
CA SER A 556 12.55 -14.39 -12.66
C SER A 556 11.40 -15.20 -13.26
N VAL A 557 10.53 -14.56 -14.05
CA VAL A 557 9.43 -15.20 -14.78
C VAL A 557 9.98 -16.13 -15.85
N LEU A 558 10.92 -15.65 -16.68
CA LEU A 558 11.62 -16.47 -17.68
C LEU A 558 12.30 -17.68 -17.04
N THR A 559 12.98 -17.49 -15.91
CA THR A 559 13.63 -18.58 -15.18
C THR A 559 12.62 -19.61 -14.68
N SER A 560 11.48 -19.16 -14.16
CA SER A 560 10.37 -20.02 -13.74
C SER A 560 9.78 -20.80 -14.90
N CYS A 561 9.54 -20.18 -16.06
CA CYS A 561 9.04 -20.85 -17.24
C CYS A 561 10.01 -21.92 -17.76
N HIS A 562 11.30 -21.61 -17.87
CA HIS A 562 12.33 -22.59 -18.27
C HIS A 562 12.41 -23.78 -17.32
N LYS A 563 12.34 -23.54 -16.00
CA LYS A 563 12.29 -24.62 -15.00
C LYS A 563 11.00 -25.44 -15.14
N GLY A 564 9.86 -24.78 -15.36
CA GLY A 564 8.57 -25.41 -15.59
C GLY A 564 8.58 -26.35 -16.80
N LEU A 565 9.12 -25.90 -17.94
CA LEU A 565 9.24 -26.74 -19.13
C LEU A 565 10.04 -28.01 -18.85
N ARG A 566 11.17 -27.90 -18.15
CA ARG A 566 11.97 -29.09 -17.76
C ARG A 566 11.20 -30.05 -16.86
N LEU A 567 10.37 -29.53 -15.94
CA LEU A 567 9.51 -30.37 -15.10
C LEU A 567 8.48 -31.12 -15.94
N VAL A 568 7.78 -30.40 -16.82
CA VAL A 568 6.75 -30.96 -17.70
C VAL A 568 7.34 -32.00 -18.66
N GLU A 569 8.49 -31.72 -19.29
CA GLU A 569 9.19 -32.67 -20.16
C GLU A 569 9.59 -33.96 -19.43
N ASN A 570 10.03 -33.85 -18.18
CA ASN A 570 10.39 -35.01 -17.38
C ASN A 570 9.17 -35.88 -17.05
N GLU A 571 8.03 -35.28 -16.73
CA GLU A 571 6.78 -36.00 -16.51
C GLU A 571 6.23 -36.61 -17.81
N LEU A 572 6.28 -35.88 -18.93
CA LEU A 572 5.85 -36.37 -20.23
C LEU A 572 6.64 -37.63 -20.64
N ARG A 573 7.96 -37.62 -20.43
CA ARG A 573 8.83 -38.79 -20.66
C ARG A 573 8.44 -39.97 -19.77
N LYS A 574 7.98 -39.75 -18.54
CA LYS A 574 7.49 -40.83 -17.68
C LYS A 574 6.20 -41.43 -18.22
N CYS A 575 5.23 -40.61 -18.61
CA CYS A 575 3.97 -41.07 -19.22
C CYS A 575 4.22 -41.94 -20.47
N MET A 576 5.10 -41.48 -21.37
CA MET A 576 5.44 -42.24 -22.60
C MET A 576 6.17 -43.57 -22.31
N ASN A 577 6.95 -43.63 -21.23
CA ASN A 577 7.63 -44.86 -20.80
C ASN A 577 6.71 -45.85 -20.09
N GLU A 578 5.62 -45.39 -19.49
CA GLU A 578 4.57 -46.23 -18.90
C GLU A 578 3.66 -46.81 -19.99
N ASP A 579 3.29 -46.02 -21.00
CA ASP A 579 2.49 -46.48 -22.14
C ASP A 579 3.22 -47.49 -23.04
N THR A 580 4.55 -47.46 -23.08
CA THR A 580 5.36 -48.44 -23.85
C THR A 580 5.63 -49.74 -23.09
N ARG A 581 5.27 -49.83 -21.80
CA ARG A 581 5.38 -51.04 -20.97
C ARG A 581 4.04 -51.75 -20.75
N GLY A 582 2.94 -51.18 -21.24
CA GLY A 582 1.57 -51.70 -21.14
C GLY A 582 1.20 -52.71 -22.21
#